data_AF-A0A917TLJ8-F1
#
_entry.id   AF-A0A917TLJ8-F1
#
_cell.length_a   1.000
_cell.length_b   1.000
_cell.length_c   1.000
_cell.angle_alpha   90.00
_cell.angle_beta   90.00
_cell.angle_gamma   90.00
#
_symmetry.space_group_name_H-M   'P 1'
#
loop_
_entity.id
_entity.type
_entity.pdbx_description
1 polymer ?
#
loop_
_entity_poly.entity_id
_entity_poly.type
_entity_poly.pdbx_seq_one_letter_code
_entity_poly.pdbx_strand_id
1 'polypeptide(L)'
;MNTRAMARQHTTWCARNHSCGATEHRSEPYRANHPGLGSLVMTRAQTADGRQYAEIRLNVPLASEEPAARRQLHTALTELYHLLRYFRHIGRRAA
;
A
#
# COMPACT_ATOMS: atom_id res chain seq x y z
N MET A 1 39.89 -5.56 -8.80
CA MET A 1 38.94 -6.31 -9.66
C MET A 1 38.52 -7.58 -8.93
N ASN A 2 37.31 -7.60 -8.35
CA ASN A 2 36.40 -8.75 -8.41
C ASN A 2 35.04 -8.34 -7.82
N THR A 3 34.28 -7.74 -8.72
CA THR A 3 32.86 -7.41 -8.68
C THR A 3 32.01 -8.64 -8.39
N ARG A 4 31.53 -8.79 -7.15
CA ARG A 4 30.21 -9.38 -6.94
C ARG A 4 29.24 -8.23 -6.93
N ALA A 5 28.75 -7.91 -8.13
CA ALA A 5 27.74 -6.92 -8.38
C ALA A 5 26.62 -7.10 -7.36
N MET A 6 26.46 -6.08 -6.52
CA MET A 6 25.25 -5.80 -5.80
C MET A 6 24.11 -6.01 -6.80
N ALA A 7 23.25 -7.00 -6.59
CA ALA A 7 21.98 -7.14 -7.32
C ALA A 7 21.02 -6.01 -6.87
N ARG A 8 21.51 -4.77 -6.87
CA ARG A 8 20.79 -3.52 -6.70
C ARG A 8 20.18 -3.18 -8.05
N GLN A 9 18.90 -3.51 -8.22
CA GLN A 9 17.86 -2.64 -8.78
C GLN A 9 16.69 -3.49 -9.27
N HIS A 10 15.61 -3.55 -8.51
CA HIS A 10 14.30 -3.84 -9.10
C HIS A 10 13.21 -2.97 -8.48
N THR A 11 12.71 -2.02 -9.27
CA THR A 11 11.36 -1.46 -9.17
C THR A 11 10.81 -1.17 -10.58
N THR A 12 10.52 -2.24 -11.31
CA THR A 12 9.61 -2.28 -12.47
C THR A 12 8.55 -3.27 -12.05
N TRP A 13 7.26 -2.96 -11.95
CA TRP A 13 6.25 -4.00 -11.71
C TRP A 13 6.34 -5.07 -12.81
N CYS A 14 6.46 -6.35 -12.47
CA CYS A 14 7.74 -7.09 -12.50
C CYS A 14 8.11 -7.55 -13.92
N ALA A 15 9.02 -6.82 -14.58
CA ALA A 15 9.67 -7.05 -15.88
C ALA A 15 9.01 -8.12 -16.79
N ARG A 16 8.24 -7.67 -17.82
CA ARG A 16 7.67 -8.51 -18.89
C ARG A 16 8.57 -9.72 -19.20
N ASN A 17 8.05 -10.93 -18.99
CA ASN A 17 8.64 -12.24 -19.35
C ASN A 17 9.78 -12.80 -18.46
N HIS A 18 9.94 -12.38 -17.20
CA HIS A 18 10.84 -13.06 -16.26
C HIS A 18 10.06 -13.80 -15.17
N SER A 19 10.31 -15.10 -15.02
CA SER A 19 9.79 -15.92 -13.92
C SER A 19 10.55 -15.61 -12.62
N CYS A 20 10.11 -14.58 -11.90
CA CYS A 20 10.58 -14.37 -10.54
C CYS A 20 9.89 -15.41 -9.66
N GLY A 21 10.65 -16.31 -9.03
CA GLY A 21 10.13 -17.38 -8.15
C GLY A 21 9.58 -16.89 -6.80
N ALA A 22 9.24 -15.60 -6.69
CA ALA A 22 8.61 -15.05 -5.50
C ALA A 22 7.13 -15.45 -5.45
N THR A 23 6.65 -15.76 -4.26
CA THR A 23 5.21 -15.99 -4.01
C THR A 23 4.38 -14.73 -4.21
N GLU A 24 5.01 -13.56 -4.10
CA GLU A 24 4.39 -12.27 -4.31
C GLU A 24 5.38 -11.23 -4.86
N HIS A 25 4.91 -10.47 -5.85
CA HIS A 25 5.63 -9.34 -6.44
C HIS A 25 5.17 -8.05 -5.79
N ARG A 26 6.11 -7.22 -5.32
CA ARG A 26 5.80 -5.97 -4.59
C ARG A 26 6.53 -4.78 -5.22
N SER A 27 5.83 -3.65 -5.34
CA SER A 27 6.43 -2.39 -5.77
C SER A 27 7.32 -1.78 -4.68
N GLU A 28 8.09 -0.76 -5.03
CA GLU A 28 8.64 0.14 -4.00
C GLU A 28 7.47 0.72 -3.19
N PRO A 29 7.55 0.75 -1.86
CA PRO A 29 6.52 1.38 -1.05
C PRO A 29 6.51 2.89 -1.27
N TYR A 30 5.35 3.44 -1.62
CA TYR A 30 5.11 4.87 -1.52
C TYR A 30 4.99 5.24 -0.04
N ARG A 31 5.80 6.20 0.41
CA ARG A 31 5.85 6.67 1.80
C ARG A 31 5.50 8.14 1.84
N ALA A 32 4.51 8.49 2.64
CA ALA A 32 4.15 9.88 2.90
C ALA A 32 4.12 10.11 4.41
N ASN A 33 4.71 11.22 4.84
CA ASN A 33 4.63 11.72 6.20
C ASN A 33 4.04 13.12 6.17
N HIS A 34 2.99 13.33 6.95
CA HIS A 34 2.27 14.59 7.05
C HIS A 34 2.36 15.07 8.49
N PRO A 35 3.23 16.06 8.78
CA PRO A 35 3.39 16.59 10.13
C PRO A 35 2.04 16.98 10.75
N GLY A 36 1.78 16.49 11.96
CA GLY A 36 0.52 16.71 12.67
C GLY A 36 -0.68 15.86 12.21
N LEU A 37 -0.59 15.16 11.07
CA LEU A 37 -1.68 14.31 10.55
C LEU A 37 -1.35 12.81 10.64
N GLY A 38 -0.09 12.43 10.45
CA GLY A 38 0.35 11.03 10.53
C GLY A 38 1.16 10.59 9.31
N SER A 39 1.26 9.27 9.13
CA SER A 39 2.06 8.66 8.08
C SER A 39 1.28 7.58 7.32
N LEU A 40 1.57 7.45 6.03
CA LEU A 40 1.02 6.44 5.14
C LEU A 40 2.16 5.69 4.44
N VAL A 41 2.02 4.37 4.36
CA VAL A 41 2.78 3.52 3.44
C VAL A 41 1.80 2.78 2.54
N MET A 42 2.01 2.85 1.23
CA MET A 42 1.22 2.13 0.24
C MET A 42 2.11 1.30 -0.66
N THR A 43 1.76 0.04 -0.87
CA THR A 43 2.50 -0.89 -1.74
C THR A 43 1.53 -1.55 -2.71
N ARG A 44 1.85 -1.57 -4.00
CA ARG A 44 1.13 -2.41 -4.97
C ARG A 44 1.72 -3.81 -4.93
N ALA A 45 0.88 -4.82 -4.79
CA ALA A 45 1.26 -6.22 -4.77
C ALA A 45 0.53 -7.00 -5.88
N GLN A 46 1.19 -8.02 -6.40
CA GLN A 46 0.63 -9.00 -7.32
C GLN A 46 1.00 -10.41 -6.85
N THR A 47 -0.02 -11.24 -6.65
CA THR A 47 0.15 -12.66 -6.30
C THR A 47 0.65 -13.46 -7.51
N ALA A 48 1.18 -14.66 -7.26
CA ALA A 48 1.68 -15.54 -8.31
C ALA A 48 0.63 -15.91 -9.40
N ASP A 49 -0.66 -15.96 -9.04
CA ASP A 49 -1.78 -16.18 -9.96
C ASP A 49 -2.21 -14.92 -10.75
N GLY A 50 -1.46 -13.81 -10.59
CA GLY A 50 -1.66 -12.57 -11.32
C GLY A 50 -2.65 -11.58 -10.69
N ARG A 51 -3.34 -11.93 -9.58
CA ARG A 51 -4.25 -11.00 -8.89
C ARG A 51 -3.47 -9.84 -8.28
N GLN A 52 -3.95 -8.62 -8.55
CA GLN A 52 -3.33 -7.40 -8.02
C GLN A 52 -4.15 -6.79 -6.90
N TYR A 53 -3.46 -6.21 -5.93
CA TYR A 53 -4.08 -5.50 -4.83
C TYR A 53 -3.16 -4.40 -4.29
N ALA A 54 -3.73 -3.44 -3.57
CA ALA A 54 -2.98 -2.42 -2.85
C ALA A 54 -2.96 -2.77 -1.36
N GLU A 55 -1.78 -2.77 -0.77
CA GLU A 55 -1.60 -2.83 0.68
C GLU A 55 -1.39 -1.41 1.20
N ILE A 56 -2.15 -1.03 2.23
CA ILE A 56 -2.16 0.32 2.81
C ILE A 56 -1.93 0.18 4.32
N ARG A 57 -0.89 0.82 4.84
CA ARG A 57 -0.62 0.97 6.27
C ARG A 57 -0.66 2.44 6.66
N LEU A 58 -1.57 2.78 7.57
CA LEU A 58 -1.77 4.12 8.10
C LEU A 58 -1.37 4.16 9.58
N ASN A 59 -0.65 5.20 9.98
CA ASN A 59 -0.47 5.55 11.39
C ASN A 59 -0.97 6.98 11.60
N VAL A 60 -1.90 7.16 12.52
CA VAL A 60 -2.55 8.45 12.80
C VAL A 60 -2.50 8.69 14.32
N PRO A 61 -2.11 9.88 14.79
CA PRO A 61 -2.19 10.21 16.20
C PRO A 61 -3.67 10.29 16.63
N LEU A 62 -3.98 9.66 17.76
CA LEU A 62 -5.29 9.76 18.37
C LEU A 62 -5.31 10.86 19.44
N ALA A 63 -6.50 11.37 19.74
CA ALA A 63 -6.72 12.23 20.89
C ALA A 63 -6.32 11.51 22.19
N SER A 64 -5.82 12.26 23.17
CA SER A 64 -5.47 11.72 24.49
C SER A 64 -6.69 11.24 25.27
N GLU A 65 -7.86 11.84 25.01
CA GLU A 65 -9.12 11.50 25.67
C GLU A 65 -9.81 10.31 24.98
N GLU A 66 -10.02 9.23 25.72
CA GLU A 66 -10.62 7.98 25.23
C GLU A 66 -11.93 8.17 24.43
N PRO A 67 -12.92 8.97 24.89
CA PRO A 67 -14.13 9.19 24.11
C PRO A 67 -13.86 9.85 22.74
N ALA A 68 -12.86 10.74 22.66
CA ALA A 68 -12.48 11.39 21.42
C ALA A 68 -11.71 10.42 20.50
N ALA A 69 -10.78 9.63 21.05
CA ALA A 69 -10.05 8.60 20.31
C ALA A 69 -10.99 7.55 19.69
N ARG A 70 -12.00 7.09 20.43
CA ARG A 70 -13.01 6.15 19.91
C ARG A 70 -13.84 6.75 18.79
N ARG A 71 -14.22 8.03 18.89
CA ARG A 71 -14.91 8.73 17.78
C ARG A 71 -14.01 8.82 16.54
N GLN A 72 -12.73 9.17 16.71
CA GLN A 72 -11.78 9.20 15.59
C GLN A 72 -11.66 7.83 14.92
N LEU A 73 -11.53 6.75 15.69
CA LEU A 73 -11.45 5.38 15.14
C LEU A 73 -12.72 4.97 14.41
N HIS A 74 -13.89 5.28 14.96
CA HIS A 74 -15.17 5.00 14.29
C HIS A 74 -15.28 5.75 12.96
N THR A 75 -14.98 7.05 12.96
CA THR A 75 -14.97 7.87 11.73
C THR A 75 -13.95 7.32 10.73
N ALA A 76 -12.74 6.96 11.16
CA ALA A 76 -11.73 6.38 10.29
C ALA A 76 -12.21 5.07 9.64
N LEU A 77 -12.89 4.19 10.39
CA LEU A 77 -13.47 2.96 9.84
C LEU A 77 -14.52 3.24 8.76
N THR A 78 -15.40 4.23 8.99
CA THR A 78 -16.39 4.65 8.00
C THR A 78 -15.73 5.18 6.72
N GLU A 79 -14.72 6.03 6.84
CA GLU A 79 -14.02 6.60 5.68
C GLU A 79 -13.19 5.55 4.92
N LEU A 80 -12.54 4.62 5.62
CA LEU A 80 -11.85 3.50 4.98
C LEU A 80 -12.83 2.62 4.19
N TYR A 81 -14.04 2.40 4.71
CA TYR A 81 -15.08 1.69 3.96
C TYR A 81 -15.49 2.46 2.69
N HIS A 82 -15.63 3.78 2.76
CA HIS A 82 -15.88 4.62 1.58
C HIS A 82 -14.74 4.54 0.56
N LEU A 83 -13.49 4.56 1.02
CA LEU A 83 -12.31 4.42 0.15
C LEU A 83 -12.30 3.07 -0.58
N LEU A 84 -12.61 1.97 0.10
CA LEU A 84 -12.73 0.65 -0.53
C LEU A 84 -13.81 0.63 -1.62
N ARG A 85 -14.97 1.24 -1.35
CA ARG A 85 -16.04 1.37 -2.35
C ARG A 85 -15.61 2.21 -3.55
N TYR A 86 -14.85 3.27 -3.30
CA TYR A 86 -14.33 4.15 -4.33
C TYR A 86 -13.34 3.44 -5.25
N PHE A 87 -12.39 2.67 -4.70
CA PHE A 87 -11.48 1.83 -5.49
C PHE A 87 -12.23 0.85 -6.39
N ARG A 88 -13.25 0.18 -5.85
CA ARG A 88 -14.10 -0.73 -6.64
C ARG A 88 -14.79 0.01 -7.78
N HIS A 89 -15.27 1.23 -7.54
CA HIS A 89 -15.95 2.02 -8.56
C HIS A 89 -15.02 2.48 -9.68
N ILE A 90 -13.82 2.97 -9.34
CA ILE A 90 -12.81 3.34 -10.36
C ILE A 90 -12.42 2.12 -11.19
N GLY A 91 -12.14 0.99 -10.54
CA GLY A 91 -11.75 -0.24 -11.24
C GLY A 91 -12.81 -0.71 -12.25
N ARG A 92 -14.10 -0.56 -11.94
CA ARG A 92 -15.20 -0.91 -12.85
C ARG A 92 -15.37 0.05 -14.03
N ARG A 93 -14.91 1.30 -13.93
CA ARG A 93 -14.96 2.27 -15.04
C ARG A 93 -13.79 2.13 -16.00
N ALA A 94 -12.69 1.53 -15.56
CA ALA A 94 -11.49 1.33 -16.35
C ALA A 94 -11.44 -0.02 -17.09
N ALA A 95 -12.45 -0.88 -16.89
CA ALA A 95 -12.62 -2.17 -17.56
C ALA A 95 -13.72 -2.07 -18.62
#